data_AF-A0A5J5SPX6-F1
#
_entry.id   AF-A0A5J5SPX6-F1
#
_cell.length_a   1.000
_cell.length_b   1.000
_cell.length_c   1.000
_cell.angle_alpha   90.00
_cell.angle_beta   90.00
_cell.angle_gamma   90.00
#
_symmetry.space_group_name_H-M   'P 1'
#
loop_
_entity.id
_entity.type
_entity.pdbx_description
1 polymer ?
#
loop_
_entity_poly.entity_id
_entity_poly.type
_entity_poly.pdbx_seq_one_letter_code
_entity_poly.pdbx_strand_id
1 'polypeptide(L)'
;MINTYANFRDDVLPRIKRLGYNAIQIMDIQEHSYYASFGFHVTNFFAPSSRFGTPDDLKSLIDKAHELGILVLMDIVHSHASNNVLDGLNMFDGTDGHYFHTRSRGHHSVWVFLSFRSFSIHCTSFRKIASLALAIKVRIRFAFLLES
;
A
#
# COMPACT_ATOMS: atom_id res chain seq x y z
N MET A 1 17.41 7.59 -10.39
CA MET A 1 16.25 7.77 -11.29
C MET A 1 15.17 6.82 -10.79
N ILE A 2 13.94 7.29 -10.58
CA ILE A 2 12.81 6.47 -10.15
C ILE A 2 12.07 6.03 -11.42
N ASN A 3 11.83 4.72 -11.59
CA ASN A 3 11.08 4.20 -12.73
C ASN A 3 9.58 4.45 -12.55
N THR A 4 8.86 4.70 -13.65
CA THR A 4 7.42 4.98 -13.61
C THR A 4 6.57 3.73 -13.80
N TYR A 5 5.28 3.82 -13.48
CA TYR A 5 4.29 2.78 -13.83
C TYR A 5 4.26 2.54 -15.35
N ALA A 6 4.41 3.59 -16.17
CA ALA A 6 4.47 3.46 -17.62
C ALA A 6 5.70 2.65 -18.07
N ASN A 7 6.88 2.92 -17.48
CA ASN A 7 8.08 2.13 -17.79
C ASN A 7 7.90 0.65 -17.41
N PHE A 8 7.31 0.38 -16.24
CA PHE A 8 7.05 -0.99 -15.83
C PHE A 8 6.06 -1.69 -16.78
N ARG A 9 5.00 -0.99 -17.19
CA ARG A 9 4.00 -1.48 -18.15
C ARG A 9 4.64 -1.86 -19.48
N ASP A 10 5.44 -0.97 -20.05
CA ASP A 10 5.92 -1.11 -21.43
C ASP A 10 7.17 -1.97 -21.55
N ASP A 11 8.07 -1.93 -20.56
CA ASP A 11 9.36 -2.60 -20.64
C ASP A 11 9.40 -3.91 -19.83
N VAL A 12 8.73 -3.94 -18.67
CA VAL A 12 8.86 -5.05 -17.71
C VAL A 12 7.78 -6.12 -17.92
N LEU A 13 6.50 -5.74 -18.08
CA LEU A 13 5.43 -6.72 -18.29
C LEU A 13 5.67 -7.66 -19.48
N PRO A 14 6.13 -7.20 -20.66
CA PRO A 14 6.42 -8.11 -21.77
C PRO A 14 7.53 -9.10 -21.44
N ARG A 15 8.52 -8.70 -20.65
CA ARG A 15 9.59 -9.59 -20.19
C ARG A 15 9.04 -10.64 -19.23
N ILE A 16 8.21 -10.26 -18.27
CA ILE A 16 7.56 -11.18 -17.32
C ILE A 16 6.73 -12.22 -18.09
N LYS A 17 5.95 -11.80 -19.08
CA LYS A 17 5.17 -12.70 -19.94
C LYS A 17 6.06 -13.68 -20.72
N ARG A 18 7.15 -13.19 -21.33
CA ARG A 18 8.11 -14.04 -22.07
C ARG A 18 8.76 -15.10 -21.18
N LEU A 19 8.98 -14.78 -19.90
CA LEU A 19 9.53 -15.72 -18.92
C LEU A 19 8.51 -16.76 -18.44
N GLY A 20 7.24 -16.65 -18.82
CA GLY A 20 6.19 -17.64 -18.50
C GLY A 20 5.51 -17.44 -17.15
N TYR A 21 5.76 -16.32 -16.45
CA TYR A 21 5.03 -16.01 -15.22
C TYR A 21 3.57 -15.64 -15.53
N ASN A 22 2.67 -16.05 -14.64
CA ASN A 22 1.23 -15.80 -14.72
C ASN A 22 0.71 -14.89 -13.59
N ALA A 23 1.57 -14.47 -12.67
CA ALA A 23 1.24 -13.56 -11.58
C ALA A 23 2.43 -12.65 -11.24
N ILE A 24 2.13 -11.44 -10.79
CA ILE A 24 3.10 -10.49 -10.22
C ILE A 24 2.59 -9.98 -8.88
N GLN A 25 3.50 -9.77 -7.94
CA GLN A 25 3.23 -9.02 -6.71
C GLN A 25 3.86 -7.64 -6.83
N ILE A 26 3.04 -6.61 -6.75
CA ILE A 26 3.48 -5.22 -6.77
C ILE A 26 3.54 -4.70 -5.33
N MET A 27 4.74 -4.33 -4.93
CA MET A 27 5.00 -3.68 -3.65
C MET A 27 4.94 -2.16 -3.81
N ASP A 28 4.94 -1.44 -2.69
CA ASP A 28 5.14 0.02 -2.67
C ASP A 28 4.02 0.85 -3.32
N ILE A 29 2.81 0.29 -3.43
CA ILE A 29 1.65 0.99 -4.00
C ILE A 29 1.06 1.99 -3.01
N GLN A 30 0.93 1.67 -1.72
CA GLN A 30 0.38 2.61 -0.75
C GLN A 30 1.30 3.82 -0.59
N GLU A 31 0.74 5.02 -0.56
CA GLU A 31 1.53 6.23 -0.43
C GLU A 31 2.25 6.26 0.92
N HIS A 32 3.54 6.56 0.84
CA HIS A 32 4.49 6.55 1.95
C HIS A 32 5.43 7.72 1.73
N SER A 33 5.87 8.45 2.75
CA SER A 33 6.73 9.62 2.53
C SER A 33 8.22 9.27 2.43
N TYR A 34 8.63 8.13 3.01
CA TYR A 34 10.00 7.69 3.05
C TYR A 34 10.28 6.59 2.02
N TYR A 35 10.90 6.94 0.89
CA TYR A 35 11.13 6.01 -0.22
C TYR A 35 11.97 4.78 0.15
N ALA A 36 12.97 4.95 1.04
CA ALA A 36 13.79 3.83 1.51
C ALA A 36 13.06 2.90 2.49
N SER A 37 11.79 3.17 2.82
CA SER A 37 10.95 2.24 3.58
C SER A 37 10.44 1.07 2.74
N PHE A 38 10.64 1.07 1.41
CA PHE A 38 10.07 0.04 0.52
C PHE A 38 8.56 -0.17 0.71
N GLY A 39 7.84 0.92 1.01
CA GLY A 39 6.38 0.91 1.20
C GLY A 39 5.91 0.55 2.59
N PHE A 40 6.81 0.21 3.52
CA PHE A 40 6.41 -0.17 4.88
C PHE A 40 5.95 1.04 5.72
N HIS A 41 6.45 2.25 5.44
CA HIS A 41 6.08 3.45 6.22
C HIS A 41 4.92 4.21 5.56
N VAL A 42 3.75 3.58 5.51
CA VAL A 42 2.55 4.14 4.86
C VAL A 42 2.08 5.39 5.59
N THR A 43 1.87 6.45 4.81
CA THR A 43 1.33 7.73 5.26
C THR A 43 -0.12 7.92 4.80
N ASN A 44 -0.46 7.47 3.59
CA ASN A 44 -1.85 7.49 3.10
C ASN A 44 -2.28 6.14 2.51
N PHE A 45 -3.25 5.53 3.16
CA PHE A 45 -3.75 4.18 2.88
C PHE A 45 -4.74 4.10 1.70
N PHE A 46 -5.22 5.25 1.19
CA PHE A 46 -6.22 5.33 0.11
C PHE A 46 -5.65 5.81 -1.23
N ALA A 47 -4.38 6.24 -1.24
CA ALA A 47 -3.74 6.81 -2.40
C ALA A 47 -2.63 5.88 -2.91
N PRO A 48 -2.53 5.65 -4.23
CA PRO A 48 -1.34 5.07 -4.80
C PRO A 48 -0.17 6.05 -4.68
N SER A 49 1.06 5.55 -4.55
CA SER A 49 2.23 6.42 -4.44
C SER A 49 2.41 7.25 -5.71
N SER A 50 2.46 8.57 -5.51
CA SER A 50 2.63 9.58 -6.55
C SER A 50 4.01 9.58 -7.20
N ARG A 51 5.01 8.93 -6.59
CA ARG A 51 6.39 8.89 -7.09
C ARG A 51 6.53 8.20 -8.45
N PHE A 52 5.67 7.24 -8.73
CA PHE A 52 5.77 6.41 -9.93
C PHE A 52 4.86 6.88 -11.07
N GLY A 53 4.02 7.89 -10.83
CA GLY A 53 3.08 8.42 -11.80
C GLY A 53 1.70 8.68 -11.20
N THR A 54 0.71 8.85 -12.08
CA THR A 54 -0.67 9.11 -11.67
C THR A 54 -1.40 7.81 -11.33
N PRO A 55 -2.54 7.90 -10.60
CA PRO A 55 -3.42 6.75 -10.40
C PRO A 55 -3.88 6.10 -11.71
N ASP A 56 -3.99 6.86 -12.79
CA ASP A 56 -4.41 6.35 -14.10
C ASP A 56 -3.27 5.59 -14.81
N ASP A 57 -2.01 5.98 -14.59
CA ASP A 57 -0.85 5.21 -15.06
C ASP A 57 -0.79 3.83 -14.38
N LEU A 58 -1.09 3.77 -13.07
CA LEU A 58 -1.19 2.50 -12.34
C LEU A 58 -2.34 1.63 -12.86
N LYS A 59 -3.52 2.21 -13.12
CA LYS A 59 -4.63 1.47 -13.75
C LYS A 59 -4.22 0.93 -15.11
N SER A 60 -3.53 1.73 -15.93
CA SER A 60 -3.05 1.30 -17.24
C SER A 60 -2.06 0.14 -17.16
N LEU A 61 -1.16 0.14 -16.17
CA LEU A 61 -0.28 -0.99 -15.88
C LEU A 61 -1.08 -2.26 -15.56
N ILE A 62 -2.07 -2.16 -14.69
CA ILE A 62 -2.88 -3.29 -14.21
C ILE A 62 -3.74 -3.84 -15.35
N ASP A 63 -4.38 -2.97 -16.13
CA ASP A 63 -5.16 -3.34 -17.31
C ASP A 63 -4.24 -4.08 -18.32
N LYS A 64 -3.02 -3.58 -18.55
CA LYS A 64 -2.06 -4.24 -19.44
C LYS A 64 -1.61 -5.62 -18.93
N ALA A 65 -1.37 -5.75 -17.62
CA ALA A 65 -1.04 -7.03 -17.01
C ALA A 65 -2.17 -8.05 -17.22
N HIS A 66 -3.42 -7.63 -17.00
CA HIS A 66 -4.59 -8.47 -17.24
C HIS A 66 -4.77 -8.85 -18.72
N GLU A 67 -4.53 -7.94 -19.67
CA GLU A 67 -4.52 -8.26 -21.12
C GLU A 67 -3.50 -9.36 -21.47
N LEU A 68 -2.36 -9.38 -20.78
CA LEU A 68 -1.32 -10.39 -20.95
C LEU A 68 -1.63 -11.69 -20.19
N GLY A 69 -2.77 -11.78 -19.51
CA GLY A 69 -3.16 -12.92 -18.68
C GLY A 69 -2.31 -13.07 -17.42
N ILE A 70 -1.81 -11.96 -16.87
CA ILE A 70 -1.01 -11.91 -15.64
C ILE A 70 -1.90 -11.42 -14.50
N LEU A 71 -2.00 -12.21 -13.44
CA LEU A 71 -2.65 -11.82 -12.18
C LEU A 71 -1.80 -10.78 -11.45
N VAL A 72 -2.41 -9.72 -10.94
CA VAL A 72 -1.73 -8.70 -10.15
C VAL A 72 -2.14 -8.83 -8.68
N LEU A 73 -1.16 -9.03 -7.80
CA LEU A 73 -1.30 -9.00 -6.35
C LEU A 73 -0.72 -7.70 -5.82
N MET A 74 -1.40 -7.07 -4.86
CA MET A 74 -0.94 -5.83 -4.22
C MET A 74 -0.45 -6.14 -2.82
N ASP A 75 0.73 -5.65 -2.48
CA ASP A 75 1.17 -5.63 -1.09
C ASP A 75 0.39 -4.59 -0.28
N ILE A 76 -0.11 -4.98 0.88
CA ILE A 76 -0.96 -4.14 1.73
C ILE A 76 -0.38 -4.12 3.13
N VAL A 77 0.10 -2.95 3.54
CA VAL A 77 0.66 -2.76 4.86
C VAL A 77 -0.43 -2.23 5.78
N HIS A 78 -0.81 -3.06 6.73
CA HIS A 78 -1.89 -2.78 7.69
C HIS A 78 -1.50 -3.11 9.13
N SER A 79 -0.30 -3.63 9.34
CA SER A 79 0.23 -3.95 10.67
C SER A 79 0.67 -2.68 11.41
N HIS A 80 1.10 -1.66 10.66
CA HIS A 80 1.61 -0.40 11.19
C HIS A 80 1.37 0.77 10.24
N ALA A 81 1.62 1.98 10.72
CA ALA A 81 1.64 3.21 9.95
C ALA A 81 2.90 4.03 10.26
N SER A 82 3.24 4.98 9.38
CA SER A 82 4.29 5.97 9.66
C SER A 82 3.98 6.77 10.93
N ASN A 83 5.01 7.16 11.68
CA ASN A 83 4.89 8.04 12.84
C ASN A 83 4.74 9.54 12.46
N ASN A 84 4.68 9.86 11.17
CA ASN A 84 4.55 11.23 10.72
C ASN A 84 3.20 11.85 11.12
N VAL A 85 3.25 13.07 11.66
CA VAL A 85 2.09 13.85 12.08
C VAL A 85 1.53 14.74 10.96
N LEU A 86 2.39 15.31 10.11
CA LEU A 86 1.97 16.32 9.12
C LEU A 86 1.30 15.71 7.88
N ASP A 87 1.75 14.53 7.47
CA ASP A 87 1.36 13.86 6.24
C ASP A 87 0.90 12.41 6.47
N GLY A 88 0.82 11.97 7.73
CA GLY A 88 0.41 10.63 8.13
C GLY A 88 -0.79 10.63 9.08
N LEU A 89 -1.13 9.44 9.62
CA LEU A 89 -2.26 9.26 10.54
C LEU A 89 -1.91 9.56 12.01
N ASN A 90 -0.65 9.86 12.32
CA ASN A 90 -0.26 10.11 13.71
C ASN A 90 -0.92 11.38 14.24
N MET A 91 -1.39 11.34 15.49
CA MET A 91 -2.05 12.46 16.15
C MET A 91 -3.23 13.05 15.35
N PHE A 92 -3.95 12.20 14.59
CA PHE A 92 -5.03 12.63 13.69
C PHE A 92 -6.09 13.52 14.36
N ASP A 93 -6.47 13.21 15.59
CA ASP A 93 -7.41 13.99 16.42
C ASP A 93 -6.71 14.80 17.52
N GLY A 94 -5.39 14.95 17.43
CA GLY A 94 -4.55 15.54 18.48
C GLY A 94 -4.19 14.57 19.62
N THR A 95 -4.57 13.29 19.55
CA THR A 95 -4.23 12.26 20.55
C THR A 95 -3.37 11.14 19.98
N ASP A 96 -2.57 10.50 20.84
CA ASP A 96 -1.76 9.32 20.50
C ASP A 96 -2.58 8.02 20.48
N GLY A 97 -3.87 8.10 20.81
CA GLY A 97 -4.73 6.97 21.09
C GLY A 97 -5.87 6.76 20.12
N HIS A 98 -5.98 7.50 19.01
CA HIS A 98 -7.12 7.34 18.10
C HIS A 98 -7.03 6.06 17.24
N TYR A 99 -6.07 6.01 16.30
CA TYR A 99 -5.85 4.81 15.48
C TYR A 99 -4.85 3.83 16.10
N PHE A 100 -4.00 4.32 17.00
CA PHE A 100 -2.84 3.60 17.52
C PHE A 100 -2.95 3.32 19.02
N HIS A 101 -2.20 2.33 19.48
CA HIS A 101 -2.05 2.11 20.91
C HIS A 101 -1.27 3.29 21.52
N THR A 102 -1.55 3.63 22.78
CA THR A 102 -0.83 4.70 23.47
C THR A 102 0.50 4.20 24.04
N ARG A 103 1.44 5.12 24.25
CA ARG A 103 2.75 4.85 24.90
C ARG A 103 3.55 3.74 24.19
N SER A 104 4.35 2.98 24.95
CA SER A 104 5.25 1.95 24.44
C SER A 104 4.56 0.83 23.66
N ARG A 105 3.25 0.59 23.88
CA ARG A 105 2.50 -0.44 23.16
C ARG A 105 2.18 -0.05 21.72
N GLY A 106 2.14 1.25 21.42
CA GLY A 106 1.89 1.74 20.07
C GLY A 106 3.14 2.11 19.28
N HIS A 107 4.30 2.18 19.92
CA HIS A 107 5.50 2.70 19.28
C HIS A 107 6.58 1.62 19.19
N HIS A 108 6.98 1.26 17.98
CA HIS A 108 8.10 0.35 17.78
C HIS A 108 9.42 1.12 17.72
N SER A 109 10.22 1.09 18.79
CA SER A 109 11.44 1.91 18.92
C SER A 109 12.49 1.66 17.84
N VAL A 110 12.62 0.43 17.35
CA VAL A 110 13.66 0.06 16.36
C VAL A 110 13.32 0.54 14.95
N TRP A 111 12.04 0.57 14.60
CA TRP A 111 11.57 0.81 13.24
C TRP A 111 10.76 2.10 13.11
N VAL A 112 10.53 2.80 14.22
CA VAL A 112 9.91 4.13 14.30
C VAL A 112 8.54 4.19 13.61
N PHE A 113 7.73 3.14 13.77
CA PHE A 113 6.35 3.06 13.27
C PHE A 113 5.32 2.91 14.39
N LEU A 114 4.07 3.18 14.06
CA LEU A 114 2.93 3.13 14.98
C LEU A 114 2.08 1.87 14.76
N SER A 115 1.78 1.15 15.84
CA SER A 115 0.96 -0.07 15.82
C SER A 115 -0.53 0.24 15.99
N PHE A 116 -1.32 -0.27 15.05
CA PHE A 116 -2.77 -0.12 15.04
C PHE A 116 -3.45 -0.81 16.23
N ARG A 117 -4.56 -0.22 16.72
CA ARG A 117 -5.42 -0.89 17.71
C ARG A 117 -6.38 -1.86 17.04
N SER A 118 -5.94 -3.11 16.85
CA SER A 118 -6.73 -4.14 16.16
C SER A 118 -8.12 -4.42 16.75
N PHE A 119 -8.37 -4.10 18.02
CA PHE A 119 -9.68 -4.31 18.66
C PHE A 119 -10.61 -3.07 18.60
N SER A 120 -10.14 -1.94 18.06
CA SER A 120 -10.99 -0.77 17.88
C SER A 120 -11.83 -0.91 16.61
N ILE A 121 -13.15 -0.77 16.72
CA ILE A 121 -14.09 -0.82 15.58
C ILE A 121 -13.68 0.22 14.52
N HIS A 122 -13.30 1.43 14.94
CA HIS A 122 -12.83 2.47 14.03
C HIS A 122 -11.58 2.05 13.25
N CYS A 123 -10.62 1.41 13.92
CA CYS A 123 -9.38 0.94 13.29
C CYS A 123 -9.64 -0.23 12.33
N THR A 124 -10.44 -1.21 12.75
CA THR A 124 -10.78 -2.36 11.92
C THR A 124 -11.58 -1.96 10.69
N SER A 125 -12.56 -1.06 10.85
CA SER A 125 -13.32 -0.50 9.73
C SER A 125 -12.43 0.32 8.81
N PHE A 126 -11.57 1.19 9.35
CA PHE A 126 -10.63 1.98 8.56
C PHE A 126 -9.74 1.09 7.69
N ARG A 127 -9.09 0.07 8.27
CA ARG A 127 -8.20 -0.84 7.53
C ARG A 127 -8.95 -1.56 6.41
N LYS A 128 -10.10 -2.16 6.71
CA LYS A 128 -10.90 -2.88 5.69
C LYS A 128 -11.33 -1.96 4.55
N ILE A 129 -11.83 -0.76 4.89
CA ILE A 129 -12.32 0.21 3.91
C ILE A 129 -11.16 0.77 3.08
N ALA A 130 -10.03 1.12 3.69
CA ALA A 130 -8.88 1.69 2.99
C ALA A 130 -8.31 0.72 1.94
N SER A 131 -8.11 -0.54 2.34
CA SER A 131 -7.69 -1.59 1.42
C SER A 131 -8.67 -1.80 0.27
N LEU A 132 -9.95 -1.97 0.59
CA LEU A 132 -10.97 -2.22 -0.42
C LEU A 132 -11.09 -1.03 -1.39
N ALA A 133 -11.14 0.20 -0.86
CA ALA A 133 -11.22 1.42 -1.63
C ALA A 133 -10.01 1.58 -2.57
N LEU A 134 -8.79 1.33 -2.08
CA LEU A 134 -7.58 1.44 -2.89
C LEU A 134 -7.60 0.40 -4.02
N ALA A 135 -7.88 -0.86 -3.75
CA ALA A 135 -7.91 -1.87 -4.81
C ALA A 135 -9.03 -1.63 -5.83
N ILE A 136 -10.21 -1.17 -5.40
CA ILE A 136 -11.28 -0.75 -6.31
C ILE A 136 -10.78 0.40 -7.19
N LYS A 137 -10.13 1.40 -6.58
CA LYS A 137 -9.61 2.57 -7.28
C LYS A 137 -8.56 2.20 -8.34
N VAL A 138 -7.78 1.14 -8.11
CA VAL A 138 -6.74 0.68 -9.03
C VAL A 138 -7.13 -0.57 -9.84
N ARG A 139 -8.38 -1.06 -9.73
CA ARG A 139 -8.91 -2.24 -10.46
C ARG A 139 -8.16 -3.56 -10.20
N ILE A 140 -7.56 -3.71 -9.01
CA ILE A 140 -6.93 -4.97 -8.62
C ILE A 140 -7.99 -5.92 -8.07
N ARG A 141 -8.00 -7.17 -8.55
CA ARG A 141 -8.79 -8.24 -7.94
C ARG A 141 -8.08 -8.70 -6.66
N PHE A 142 -8.72 -8.52 -5.51
CA PHE A 142 -8.19 -9.00 -4.23
C PHE A 142 -8.07 -10.53 -4.25
N ALA A 143 -6.84 -11.04 -4.15
CA ALA A 143 -6.59 -12.35 -3.59
C ALA A 143 -6.36 -12.15 -2.09
N PHE A 144 -7.30 -12.62 -1.28
CA PHE A 144 -7.25 -12.52 0.17
C PHE A 144 -6.19 -13.53 0.66
N LEU A 145 -4.94 -13.11 0.85
CA LEU A 145 -3.98 -13.85 1.69
C LEU A 145 -4.36 -13.53 3.15
N LEU A 146 -5.42 -14.18 3.62
CA LEU A 146 -5.62 -14.37 5.05
C LEU A 146 -4.57 -15.38 5.52
N GLU A 147 -3.76 -14.97 6.47
CA GLU A 147 -3.40 -15.90 7.53
C GLU A 147 -4.08 -15.45 8.83
N SER A 148 -4.72 -16.45 9.44
CA SER A 148 -5.14 -16.68 10.83
C SER A 148 -4.95 -15.57 11.86
#